data_AF-A0A167IGD1-F1
#
_entry.id   AF-A0A167IGD1-F1
#
_cell.length_a   1.000
_cell.length_b   1.000
_cell.length_c   1.000
_cell.angle_alpha   90.00
_cell.angle_beta   90.00
_cell.angle_gamma   90.00
#
_symmetry.space_group_name_H-M   'P 1'
#
loop_
_entity.id
_entity.type
_entity.pdbx_description
1 polymer ?
#
loop_
_entity_poly.entity_id
_entity_poly.type
_entity_poly.pdbx_seq_one_letter_code
_entity_poly.pdbx_strand_id
1 'polypeptide(L)'
;MRFIQVSAVSPDVSGQFRRSPTDHQLSALAAAHRDLQTKKHARLALRHNQFSGGMAGVEALIAQIAHIRSARLTRPTSRIRERLGHLPSPVTAQSKQKPVLLPIGSLQSRLEAAKKTAVEQAAKSCFRHGAAGGSSVRVTLTDDPASVDYKVLMSSNRTTYGGSFKGWSANEDHHHITVPRDWRIRVLGRGLATAGGMLTLDLQPLVAHGEIELFQAFWVSQSRGFRVKVHRGVIACLGHESFHADDAENAIKGIMLKQKRAASPARVRTDAYSISVDAFVQRYAAFGEVEVWADDAREVGACEYGIKSWCQAVAIDLSELSTSLSRILEGFRIRPLIEVRRTVLHAVRRHRKSLKLDTL
;
A
#
# COMPACT_ATOMS: atom_id res chain seq x y z
N MET A 1 17.63 31.37 46.77
CA MET A 1 17.62 32.83 46.99
C MET A 1 18.77 33.17 47.94
N ARG A 2 19.86 33.76 47.43
CA ARG A 2 20.98 34.26 48.26
C ARG A 2 20.85 35.78 48.30
N PHE A 3 20.61 36.33 49.49
CA PHE A 3 20.61 37.76 49.74
C PHE A 3 22.05 38.28 49.67
N ILE A 4 22.29 39.25 48.78
CA ILE A 4 23.55 40.00 48.74
C ILE A 4 23.45 41.10 49.79
N GLN A 5 24.33 41.04 50.79
CA GLN A 5 24.52 42.07 51.81
C GLN A 5 24.96 43.39 51.15
N VAL A 6 24.20 44.45 51.40
CA VAL A 6 24.58 45.83 51.03
C VAL A 6 25.42 46.40 52.17
N SER A 7 26.74 46.48 51.97
CA SER A 7 27.63 47.18 52.89
C SER A 7 27.48 48.70 52.77
N ALA A 8 27.43 49.36 53.93
CA ALA A 8 27.31 50.80 54.09
C ALA A 8 28.49 51.57 53.50
N VAL A 9 28.20 52.71 52.85
CA VAL A 9 29.18 53.63 52.24
C VAL A 9 29.57 54.69 53.27
N SER A 10 30.85 54.73 53.64
CA SER A 10 31.46 55.82 54.40
C SER A 10 31.53 57.12 53.58
N PRO A 11 31.31 58.29 54.19
CA PRO A 11 31.44 59.56 53.51
C PRO A 11 32.91 60.02 53.46
N ASP A 12 33.25 60.65 52.34
CA ASP A 12 34.29 61.66 52.13
C ASP A 12 35.68 61.44 52.76
N VAL A 13 36.58 60.89 51.93
CA VAL A 13 38.01 61.18 52.00
C VAL A 13 38.36 62.07 50.79
N SER A 14 38.53 63.35 51.11
CA SER A 14 39.45 64.32 50.52
C SER A 14 40.29 63.86 49.32
N GLY A 15 40.10 64.55 48.19
CA GLY A 15 41.19 65.04 47.33
C GLY A 15 42.14 64.04 46.67
N GLN A 16 41.91 62.73 46.70
CA GLN A 16 42.72 61.81 45.91
C GLN A 16 42.41 62.02 44.42
N PHE A 17 43.41 62.45 43.66
CA PHE A 17 43.39 62.52 42.20
C PHE A 17 42.99 61.16 41.65
N ARG A 18 41.68 60.95 41.44
CA ARG A 18 41.19 59.73 40.80
C ARG A 18 41.75 59.70 39.39
N ARG A 19 42.44 58.61 39.08
CA ARG A 19 43.10 58.45 37.80
C ARG A 19 42.05 58.42 36.68
N SER A 20 42.40 59.00 35.54
CA SER A 20 41.63 58.80 34.31
C SER A 20 41.79 57.34 33.88
N PRO A 21 40.70 56.64 33.50
CA PRO A 21 40.78 55.26 33.06
C PRO A 21 41.51 55.16 31.72
N THR A 22 42.31 54.11 31.54
CA THR A 22 42.90 53.77 30.23
C THR A 22 41.88 53.09 29.33
N ASP A 23 42.12 53.06 28.02
CA ASP A 23 41.21 52.43 27.04
C ASP A 23 40.93 50.94 27.32
N HIS A 24 41.94 50.22 27.81
CA HIS A 24 41.78 48.82 28.23
C HIS A 24 40.84 48.70 29.43
N GLN A 25 40.96 49.61 30.41
CA GLN A 25 40.08 49.63 31.59
C GLN A 25 38.65 50.03 31.22
N LEU A 26 38.48 51.01 30.32
CA LEU A 26 37.17 51.37 29.77
C LEU A 26 36.54 50.20 29.01
N SER A 27 37.33 49.44 28.25
CA SER A 27 36.86 48.25 27.52
C SER A 27 36.39 47.15 28.47
N ALA A 28 37.16 46.87 29.53
CA ALA A 28 36.79 45.90 30.55
C ALA A 28 35.49 46.31 31.28
N LEU A 29 35.37 47.59 31.65
CA LEU A 29 34.17 48.14 32.27
C LEU A 29 32.95 48.08 31.34
N ALA A 30 33.12 48.46 30.08
CA ALA A 30 32.06 48.38 29.07
C ALA A 30 31.58 46.94 28.86
N ALA A 31 32.49 45.96 28.92
CA ALA A 31 32.15 44.54 28.81
C ALA A 31 31.37 44.00 30.03
N ALA A 32 31.64 44.53 31.22
CA ALA A 32 30.97 44.17 32.47
C ALA A 32 29.60 44.86 32.64
N HIS A 33 29.46 46.10 32.15
CA HIS A 33 28.26 46.91 32.32
C HIS A 33 27.54 47.19 31.00
N ARG A 34 27.01 46.13 30.39
CA ARG A 34 26.48 46.13 29.02
C ARG A 34 25.20 46.96 28.83
N ASP A 35 24.43 47.13 29.89
CA ASP A 35 23.08 47.71 29.85
C ASP A 35 23.02 49.12 30.45
N LEU A 36 24.14 49.85 30.50
CA LEU A 36 24.16 51.23 30.98
C LEU A 36 23.45 52.16 30.00
N GLN A 37 22.22 52.56 30.34
CA GLN A 37 21.41 53.46 29.52
C GLN A 37 21.59 54.95 29.87
N THR A 38 22.24 55.30 30.99
CA THR A 38 22.28 56.68 31.48
C THR A 38 23.68 57.15 31.90
N LYS A 39 23.98 58.43 31.68
CA LYS A 39 25.22 59.08 32.14
C LYS A 39 25.40 58.97 33.66
N LYS A 40 24.30 58.95 34.43
CA LYS A 40 24.32 58.78 35.89
C LYS A 40 24.85 57.39 36.29
N HIS A 41 24.39 56.33 35.63
CA HIS A 41 24.86 54.97 35.91
C HIS A 41 26.31 54.77 35.45
N ALA A 42 26.69 55.32 34.29
CA ALA A 42 28.08 55.29 33.83
C ALA A 42 29.03 56.00 34.81
N ARG A 43 28.61 57.16 35.35
CA ARG A 43 29.37 57.88 36.39
C ARG A 43 29.50 57.04 37.68
N LEU A 44 28.45 56.35 38.10
CA LEU A 44 28.48 55.46 39.26
C LEU A 44 29.44 54.28 39.03
N ALA A 45 29.39 53.66 37.85
CA ALA A 45 30.28 52.57 37.47
C ALA A 45 31.76 52.97 37.49
N LEU A 46 32.09 54.15 36.95
CA LEU A 46 33.46 54.70 37.03
C LEU A 46 33.90 54.94 38.47
N ARG A 47 33.02 55.52 39.30
CA ARG A 47 33.34 55.82 40.71
C ARG A 47 33.53 54.56 41.55
N HIS A 48 32.72 53.53 41.32
CA HIS A 48 32.84 52.23 41.99
C HIS A 48 34.16 51.54 41.67
N ASN A 49 34.71 51.78 40.48
CA ASN A 49 36.01 51.26 40.05
C ASN A 49 37.15 52.26 40.25
N GLN A 50 36.99 53.21 41.19
CA GLN A 50 38.02 54.18 41.61
C GLN A 50 38.51 55.14 40.51
N PHE A 51 37.79 55.27 39.39
CA PHE A 51 38.10 56.21 38.31
C PHE A 51 37.43 57.57 38.52
N SER A 52 37.95 58.60 37.83
CA SER A 52 37.34 59.92 37.79
C SER A 52 35.96 59.86 37.09
N GLY A 53 34.89 60.25 37.79
CA GLY A 53 33.54 60.34 37.22
C GLY A 53 33.29 61.60 36.37
N GLY A 54 34.35 62.19 35.81
CA GLY A 54 34.28 63.37 34.95
C GLY A 54 33.51 63.07 33.66
N MET A 55 32.98 64.13 33.02
CA MET A 55 32.15 63.98 31.82
C MET A 55 32.89 63.27 30.68
N ALA A 56 34.18 63.57 30.47
CA ALA A 56 35.00 62.91 29.45
C ALA A 56 35.08 61.38 29.65
N GLY A 57 35.32 60.92 30.88
CA GLY A 57 35.37 59.49 31.19
C GLY A 57 34.01 58.79 31.04
N VAL A 58 32.92 59.48 31.41
CA VAL A 58 31.55 58.98 31.24
C VAL A 58 31.22 58.80 29.76
N GLU A 59 31.57 59.77 28.92
CA GLU A 59 31.32 59.72 27.48
C GLU A 59 32.18 58.65 26.80
N ALA A 60 33.46 58.54 27.18
CA ALA A 60 34.33 57.48 26.70
C ALA A 60 33.81 56.08 27.05
N LEU A 61 33.30 55.87 28.27
CA LEU A 61 32.69 54.59 28.67
C LEU A 61 31.43 54.27 27.84
N ILE A 62 30.54 55.24 27.65
CA ILE A 62 29.32 55.05 26.85
C ILE A 62 29.67 54.76 25.39
N ALA A 63 30.63 55.49 24.81
CA ALA A 63 31.13 55.25 23.47
C ALA A 63 31.70 53.83 23.34
N GLN A 64 32.45 53.36 24.33
CA GLN A 64 33.03 52.02 24.33
C GLN A 64 31.95 50.92 24.43
N ILE A 65 30.88 51.15 25.19
CA ILE A 65 29.72 50.23 25.25
C ILE A 65 29.03 50.16 23.89
N ALA A 66 28.79 51.32 23.25
CA ALA A 66 28.20 51.38 21.92
C ALA A 66 29.07 50.65 20.88
N HIS A 67 30.40 50.83 20.95
CA HIS A 67 31.35 50.14 20.09
C HIS A 67 31.33 48.62 20.28
N ILE A 68 31.34 48.12 21.53
CA ILE A 68 31.25 46.68 21.79
C ILE A 68 29.90 46.11 21.29
N ARG A 69 28.81 46.87 21.43
CA ARG A 69 27.48 46.47 20.96
C ARG A 69 27.44 46.39 19.43
N SER A 70 27.95 47.40 18.72
CA SER A 70 27.99 47.40 17.26
C SER A 70 28.90 46.28 16.72
N ALA A 71 30.07 46.06 17.33
CA ALA A 71 30.97 44.96 16.99
C ALA A 71 30.29 43.59 17.19
N ARG A 72 29.47 43.41 18.23
CA ARG A 72 28.72 42.16 18.46
C ARG A 72 27.59 41.96 17.46
N LEU A 73 26.84 43.00 17.14
CA LEU A 73 25.76 42.92 16.15
C LEU A 73 26.31 42.57 14.76
N THR A 74 27.50 43.08 14.43
CA THR A 74 28.16 42.83 13.14
C THR A 74 29.01 41.56 13.11
N ARG A 75 29.30 40.93 14.26
CA ARG A 75 30.15 39.73 14.36
C ARG A 75 29.63 38.51 13.58
N PRO A 76 28.34 38.13 13.62
CA PRO A 76 27.83 37.00 12.84
C PRO A 76 28.02 37.25 11.35
N THR A 77 27.66 38.44 10.89
CA THR A 77 27.78 38.90 9.50
C THR A 77 29.23 38.88 9.03
N SER A 78 30.15 39.38 9.86
CA SER A 78 31.58 39.39 9.56
C SER A 78 32.16 37.98 9.47
N ARG A 79 31.78 37.08 10.39
CA ARG A 79 32.19 35.66 10.35
C ARG A 79 31.65 34.93 9.12
N ILE A 80 30.43 35.23 8.71
CA ILE A 80 29.83 34.65 7.50
C ILE A 80 30.61 35.13 6.27
N ARG A 81 30.90 36.43 6.17
CA ARG A 81 31.70 36.99 5.08
C ARG A 81 33.12 36.41 5.05
N GLU A 82 33.77 36.28 6.20
CA GLU A 82 35.11 35.69 6.32
C GLU A 82 35.14 34.22 5.88
N ARG A 83 34.11 33.44 6.23
CA ARG A 83 34.02 32.02 5.83
C ARG A 83 33.63 31.81 4.37
N LEU A 84 32.73 32.63 3.83
CA LEU A 84 32.12 32.40 2.52
C LEU A 84 32.65 33.33 1.42
N GLY A 85 33.51 34.31 1.73
CA GLY A 85 33.99 35.32 0.80
C GLY A 85 32.95 36.38 0.40
N HIS A 86 31.67 36.14 0.67
CA HIS A 86 30.56 37.06 0.41
C HIS A 86 29.50 36.96 1.52
N LEU A 87 28.62 37.96 1.63
CA LEU A 87 27.39 37.78 2.40
C LEU A 87 26.37 37.04 1.53
N PRO A 88 25.81 35.90 1.98
CA PRO A 88 24.72 35.29 1.25
C PRO A 88 23.61 36.34 1.11
N SER A 89 23.14 36.54 -0.12
CA SER A 89 22.00 37.42 -0.35
C SER A 89 20.90 37.03 0.63
N PRO A 90 20.32 37.97 1.38
CA PRO A 90 19.15 37.65 2.19
C PRO A 90 18.18 36.95 1.25
N VAL A 91 17.72 35.77 1.63
CA VAL A 91 16.65 35.09 0.91
C VAL A 91 15.46 36.02 1.04
N THR A 92 15.33 36.96 0.11
CA THR A 92 14.15 37.78 -0.05
C THR A 92 13.07 36.75 -0.24
N ALA A 93 12.23 36.56 0.77
CA ALA A 93 11.11 35.64 0.71
C ALA A 93 10.12 36.20 -0.33
N GLN A 94 10.44 36.04 -1.61
CA GLN A 94 9.56 36.27 -2.75
C GLN A 94 8.54 35.13 -2.89
N SER A 95 8.26 34.40 -1.81
CA SER A 95 7.11 33.54 -1.76
C SER A 95 5.91 34.37 -1.34
N LYS A 96 5.25 35.00 -2.32
CA LYS A 96 3.81 35.28 -2.24
C LYS A 96 2.98 33.98 -2.15
N GLN A 97 3.59 32.80 -2.10
CA GLN A 97 2.86 31.57 -1.87
C GLN A 97 2.38 31.56 -0.42
N LYS A 98 1.06 31.44 -0.27
CA LYS A 98 0.42 31.22 1.02
C LYS A 98 1.19 30.13 1.78
N PRO A 99 1.45 30.29 3.08
CA PRO A 99 2.07 29.23 3.86
C PRO A 99 1.31 27.93 3.60
N VAL A 100 2.03 26.86 3.25
CA VAL A 100 1.42 25.54 3.14
C VAL A 100 0.98 25.15 4.54
N LEU A 101 -0.29 25.45 4.85
CA LEU A 101 -0.89 25.07 6.11
C LEU A 101 -0.97 23.55 6.10
N LEU A 102 -0.26 22.94 7.05
CA LEU A 102 -0.41 21.53 7.30
C LEU A 102 -1.89 21.23 7.62
N PRO A 103 -2.42 20.07 7.21
CA PRO A 103 -3.78 19.68 7.56
C PRO A 103 -4.00 19.83 9.07
N ILE A 104 -5.23 20.22 9.44
CA ILE A 104 -5.61 20.44 10.84
C ILE A 104 -5.36 19.15 11.64
N GLY A 105 -4.79 19.29 12.85
CA GLY A 105 -4.58 18.19 13.80
C GLY A 105 -3.12 17.92 14.16
N SER A 106 -2.91 17.10 15.18
CA SER A 106 -1.57 16.69 15.63
C SER A 106 -0.85 15.88 14.55
N LEU A 107 0.49 15.82 14.60
CA LEU A 107 1.28 14.96 13.71
C LEU A 107 0.86 13.49 13.83
N GLN A 108 0.55 13.03 15.04
CA GLN A 108 0.10 11.67 15.30
C GLN A 108 -1.27 11.40 14.67
N SER A 109 -2.23 12.32 14.81
CA SER A 109 -3.56 12.19 14.19
C SER A 109 -3.47 12.13 12.66
N ARG A 110 -2.59 12.94 12.05
CA ARG A 110 -2.35 12.93 10.60
C ARG A 110 -1.70 11.63 10.14
N LEU A 111 -0.74 11.11 10.90
CA LEU A 111 -0.10 9.83 10.61
C LEU A 111 -1.11 8.68 10.69
N GLU A 112 -1.95 8.66 11.72
CA GLU A 112 -3.01 7.65 11.86
C GLU A 112 -4.03 7.73 10.73
N ALA A 113 -4.46 8.93 10.36
CA ALA A 113 -5.34 9.14 9.22
C ALA A 113 -4.71 8.61 7.93
N ALA A 114 -3.45 8.94 7.65
CA ALA A 114 -2.74 8.45 6.48
C ALA A 114 -2.61 6.91 6.44
N LYS A 115 -2.38 6.28 7.60
CA LYS A 115 -2.36 4.81 7.73
C LYS A 115 -3.73 4.21 7.41
N LYS A 116 -4.81 4.74 7.99
CA LYS A 116 -6.18 4.28 7.76
C LYS A 116 -6.60 4.46 6.31
N THR A 117 -6.30 5.61 5.69
CA THR A 117 -6.59 5.88 4.28
C THR A 117 -5.89 4.89 3.36
N ALA A 118 -4.63 4.51 3.64
CA ALA A 118 -3.91 3.53 2.82
C ALA A 118 -4.58 2.15 2.85
N VAL A 119 -5.04 1.70 4.02
CA VAL A 119 -5.77 0.43 4.17
C VAL A 119 -7.13 0.50 3.44
N GLU A 120 -7.85 1.61 3.61
CA GLU A 120 -9.12 1.85 2.93
C GLU A 120 -8.97 1.82 1.40
N GLN A 121 -7.94 2.49 0.86
CA GLN A 121 -7.65 2.48 -0.57
C GLN A 121 -7.34 1.07 -1.08
N ALA A 122 -6.52 0.30 -0.36
CA ALA A 122 -6.23 -1.08 -0.71
C ALA A 122 -7.51 -1.94 -0.71
N ALA A 123 -8.35 -1.81 0.32
CA ALA A 123 -9.62 -2.53 0.40
C ALA A 123 -10.59 -2.18 -0.74
N LYS A 124 -10.73 -0.88 -1.07
CA LYS A 124 -11.56 -0.41 -2.18
C LYS A 124 -11.03 -0.87 -3.54
N SER A 125 -9.73 -1.02 -3.70
CA SER A 125 -9.13 -1.55 -4.93
C SER A 125 -9.36 -3.06 -5.13
N CYS A 126 -9.53 -3.82 -4.04
CA CYS A 126 -9.74 -5.27 -4.10
C CYS A 126 -11.21 -5.67 -4.17
N PHE A 127 -12.10 -4.95 -3.47
CA PHE A 127 -13.44 -5.41 -3.20
C PHE A 127 -14.51 -4.46 -3.72
N ARG A 128 -15.63 -5.04 -4.16
CA ARG A 128 -16.86 -4.29 -4.44
C ARG A 128 -17.33 -3.62 -3.15
N HIS A 129 -17.69 -2.36 -3.28
CA HIS A 129 -18.26 -1.51 -2.25
C HIS A 129 -19.28 -0.58 -2.92
N GLY A 130 -20.14 0.10 -2.14
CA GLY A 130 -21.09 1.05 -2.70
C GLY A 130 -22.45 0.43 -3.01
N ALA A 131 -23.10 -0.16 -2.02
CA ALA A 131 -24.50 -0.55 -2.13
C ALA A 131 -25.39 0.69 -2.34
N ALA A 132 -26.58 0.48 -2.93
CA ALA A 132 -27.45 1.57 -3.37
C ALA A 132 -27.87 2.53 -2.25
N GLY A 133 -27.96 2.04 -1.00
CA GLY A 133 -28.28 2.85 0.18
C GLY A 133 -27.11 3.67 0.73
N GLY A 134 -25.88 3.35 0.32
CA GLY A 134 -24.66 3.95 0.84
C GLY A 134 -23.65 2.89 1.29
N SER A 135 -22.40 3.31 1.40
CA SER A 135 -21.28 2.48 1.85
C SER A 135 -20.41 3.25 2.82
N SER A 136 -19.88 2.57 3.85
CA SER A 136 -18.91 3.16 4.76
C SER A 136 -17.75 2.21 5.02
N VAL A 137 -16.55 2.76 5.23
CA VAL A 137 -15.36 1.99 5.60
C VAL A 137 -14.79 2.55 6.89
N ARG A 138 -14.61 1.69 7.88
CA ARG A 138 -13.98 2.01 9.16
C ARG A 138 -12.74 1.15 9.33
N VAL A 139 -11.59 1.80 9.49
CA VAL A 139 -10.31 1.14 9.75
C VAL A 139 -9.88 1.35 11.20
N THR A 140 -9.62 0.26 11.89
CA THR A 140 -9.05 0.21 13.24
C THR A 140 -7.62 -0.27 13.16
N LEU A 141 -6.70 0.45 13.80
CA LEU A 141 -5.31 0.04 13.96
C LEU A 141 -5.17 -0.64 15.32
N THR A 142 -4.58 -1.83 15.35
CA THR A 142 -4.41 -2.63 16.57
C THR A 142 -2.95 -2.99 16.80
N ASP A 143 -2.61 -3.28 18.05
CA ASP A 143 -1.33 -3.88 18.44
C ASP A 143 -1.53 -5.38 18.83
N ASP A 144 -2.78 -5.85 18.91
CA ASP A 144 -3.14 -7.25 19.19
C ASP A 144 -3.38 -8.04 17.88
N PRO A 145 -2.52 -9.03 17.54
CA PRO A 145 -2.68 -9.85 16.35
C PRO A 145 -3.98 -10.64 16.30
N ALA A 146 -4.55 -11.02 17.44
CA ALA A 146 -5.78 -11.81 17.48
C ALA A 146 -7.01 -11.02 17.01
N SER A 147 -6.94 -9.69 17.09
CA SER A 147 -8.00 -8.77 16.68
C SER A 147 -8.01 -8.42 15.17
N VAL A 148 -6.99 -8.87 14.41
CA VAL A 148 -6.91 -8.64 12.96
C VAL A 148 -8.04 -9.37 12.24
N ASP A 149 -8.90 -8.62 11.56
CA ASP A 149 -10.15 -9.13 10.99
C ASP A 149 -10.73 -8.18 9.94
N TYR A 150 -11.67 -8.68 9.13
CA TYR A 150 -12.49 -7.89 8.22
C TYR A 150 -13.91 -8.45 8.15
N LYS A 151 -14.88 -7.63 8.55
CA LYS A 151 -16.32 -7.89 8.41
C LYS A 151 -17.02 -6.84 7.56
N VAL A 152 -18.05 -7.27 6.84
CA VAL A 152 -19.00 -6.38 6.18
C VAL A 152 -20.36 -6.59 6.83
N LEU A 153 -20.90 -5.52 7.42
CA LEU A 153 -22.24 -5.51 7.98
C LEU A 153 -23.19 -4.94 6.94
N MET A 154 -24.14 -5.75 6.49
CA MET A 154 -25.21 -5.29 5.62
C MET A 154 -26.32 -4.69 6.48
N SER A 155 -26.75 -3.48 6.16
CA SER A 155 -27.90 -2.83 6.77
C SER A 155 -28.87 -2.35 5.69
N SER A 156 -29.94 -1.65 6.06
CA SER A 156 -30.90 -1.11 5.10
C SER A 156 -31.34 0.29 5.48
N ASN A 157 -31.47 1.16 4.48
CA ASN A 157 -31.88 2.54 4.61
C ASN A 157 -33.11 2.80 3.75
N ARG A 158 -34.18 3.30 4.38
CA ARG A 158 -35.47 3.61 3.74
C ARG A 158 -35.60 5.06 3.27
N THR A 159 -34.58 5.86 3.53
CA THR A 159 -34.54 7.30 3.18
C THR A 159 -33.82 7.57 1.87
N THR A 160 -33.13 6.58 1.31
CA THR A 160 -32.35 6.67 0.07
C THR A 160 -33.19 7.06 -1.13
N TYR A 161 -34.37 6.44 -1.29
CA TYR A 161 -35.24 6.67 -2.44
C TYR A 161 -36.30 7.73 -2.16
N GLY A 162 -36.52 8.62 -3.13
CA GLY A 162 -37.59 9.64 -3.10
C GLY A 162 -38.76 9.31 -4.02
N GLY A 163 -39.73 10.23 -4.11
CA GLY A 163 -40.86 10.14 -5.04
C GLY A 163 -41.74 8.90 -4.83
N SER A 164 -42.11 8.23 -5.93
CA SER A 164 -42.93 7.01 -5.93
C SER A 164 -42.28 5.82 -5.23
N PHE A 165 -40.96 5.86 -5.00
CA PHE A 165 -40.20 4.80 -4.33
C PHE A 165 -39.82 5.18 -2.88
N LYS A 166 -40.40 6.26 -2.33
CA LYS A 166 -40.18 6.68 -0.95
C LYS A 166 -40.56 5.56 0.03
N GLY A 167 -39.67 5.25 0.96
CA GLY A 167 -39.85 4.18 1.95
C GLY A 167 -39.36 2.80 1.51
N TRP A 168 -38.96 2.63 0.25
CA TRP A 168 -38.32 1.39 -0.21
C TRP A 168 -36.95 1.24 0.46
N SER A 169 -36.64 0.03 0.91
CA SER A 169 -35.35 -0.26 1.54
C SER A 169 -34.24 -0.37 0.50
N ALA A 170 -33.22 0.46 0.61
CA ALA A 170 -31.95 0.31 -0.08
C ALA A 170 -30.93 -0.35 0.85
N ASN A 171 -30.14 -1.29 0.35
CA ASN A 171 -29.11 -1.94 1.16
C ASN A 171 -27.91 -0.99 1.37
N GLU A 172 -27.34 -1.01 2.56
CA GLU A 172 -26.06 -0.36 2.88
C GLU A 172 -25.00 -1.41 3.23
N ASP A 173 -23.74 -1.14 2.87
CA ASP A 173 -22.58 -1.96 3.20
C ASP A 173 -21.62 -1.20 4.12
N HIS A 174 -21.39 -1.72 5.33
CA HIS A 174 -20.46 -1.14 6.29
C HIS A 174 -19.25 -2.05 6.49
N HIS A 175 -18.10 -1.61 6.00
CA HIS A 175 -16.84 -2.35 6.05
C HIS A 175 -16.09 -2.00 7.34
N HIS A 176 -15.78 -3.01 8.15
CA HIS A 176 -14.99 -2.90 9.37
C HIS A 176 -13.70 -3.68 9.19
N ILE A 177 -12.57 -2.97 9.14
CA ILE A 177 -11.25 -3.54 8.88
C ILE A 177 -10.36 -3.27 10.09
N THR A 178 -9.78 -4.31 10.66
CA THR A 178 -8.80 -4.20 11.75
C THR A 178 -7.47 -4.75 11.25
N VAL A 179 -6.42 -3.93 11.30
CA VAL A 179 -5.05 -4.30 10.88
C VAL A 179 -4.02 -3.83 11.89
N PRO A 180 -2.79 -4.40 11.89
CA PRO A 180 -1.72 -3.94 12.76
C PRO A 180 -1.35 -2.46 12.57
N ARG A 181 -0.90 -1.79 13.63
CA ARG A 181 -0.51 -0.37 13.59
C ARG A 181 0.61 -0.07 12.60
N ASP A 182 1.46 -1.05 12.31
CA ASP A 182 2.58 -0.98 11.36
C ASP A 182 2.28 -1.65 10.00
N TRP A 183 0.99 -1.94 9.71
CA TRP A 183 0.53 -2.54 8.46
C TRP A 183 1.16 -1.93 7.20
N ARG A 184 1.28 -0.60 7.17
CA ARG A 184 1.85 0.12 6.01
C ARG A 184 3.29 -0.31 5.72
N ILE A 185 4.09 -0.61 6.75
CA ILE A 185 5.48 -1.03 6.57
C ILE A 185 5.53 -2.52 6.23
N ARG A 186 4.79 -3.34 6.98
CA ARG A 186 4.81 -4.80 6.83
C ARG A 186 4.21 -5.29 5.53
N VAL A 187 3.10 -4.69 5.12
CA VAL A 187 2.29 -5.16 3.99
C VAL A 187 2.46 -4.25 2.78
N LEU A 188 2.09 -2.97 2.91
CA LEU A 188 2.11 -2.03 1.77
C LEU A 188 3.53 -1.75 1.27
N GLY A 189 4.49 -1.56 2.18
CA GLY A 189 5.89 -1.30 1.86
C GLY A 189 6.57 -2.46 1.11
N ARG A 190 6.01 -3.67 1.22
CA ARG A 190 6.46 -4.86 0.47
C ARG A 190 5.71 -5.09 -0.84
N GLY A 191 4.76 -4.22 -1.19
CA GLY A 191 3.93 -4.40 -2.38
C GLY A 191 2.91 -5.54 -2.26
N LEU A 192 2.62 -6.00 -1.04
CA LEU A 192 1.74 -7.15 -0.77
C LEU A 192 0.36 -6.76 -0.25
N ALA A 193 -0.01 -5.47 -0.33
CA ALA A 193 -1.35 -5.02 0.04
C ALA A 193 -2.44 -5.74 -0.77
N THR A 194 -2.18 -6.01 -2.04
CA THR A 194 -3.09 -6.68 -2.97
C THR A 194 -2.39 -7.86 -3.64
N ALA A 195 -2.30 -9.00 -2.96
CA ALA A 195 -1.64 -10.19 -3.47
C ALA A 195 -2.68 -11.14 -4.09
N GLY A 196 -2.49 -11.55 -5.35
CA GLY A 196 -3.41 -12.49 -6.02
C GLY A 196 -4.87 -12.02 -6.09
N GLY A 197 -5.13 -10.71 -6.12
CA GLY A 197 -6.48 -10.13 -6.09
C GLY A 197 -7.16 -10.14 -4.72
N MET A 198 -6.43 -10.49 -3.66
CA MET A 198 -6.90 -10.52 -2.27
C MET A 198 -6.24 -9.41 -1.46
N LEU A 199 -6.95 -8.91 -0.45
CA LEU A 199 -6.42 -7.90 0.47
C LEU A 199 -5.65 -8.58 1.60
N THR A 200 -4.40 -8.20 1.81
CA THR A 200 -3.60 -8.69 2.94
C THR A 200 -3.80 -7.79 4.16
N LEU A 201 -4.23 -8.37 5.28
CA LEU A 201 -4.48 -7.67 6.55
C LEU A 201 -3.29 -7.67 7.50
N ASP A 202 -2.46 -8.71 7.45
CA ASP A 202 -1.23 -8.82 8.22
C ASP A 202 -0.25 -9.74 7.51
N LEU A 203 1.04 -9.51 7.76
CA LEU A 203 2.15 -10.20 7.13
C LEU A 203 3.35 -10.26 8.09
N GLN A 204 3.80 -11.47 8.37
CA GLN A 204 4.99 -11.77 9.15
C GLN A 204 5.96 -12.62 8.32
N PRO A 205 7.20 -12.17 8.08
CA PRO A 205 8.20 -12.94 7.33
C PRO A 205 8.52 -14.28 7.99
N LEU A 206 8.66 -15.32 7.16
CA LEU A 206 9.17 -16.63 7.53
C LEU A 206 10.55 -16.87 6.89
N VAL A 207 11.19 -17.99 7.23
CA VAL A 207 12.43 -18.42 6.57
C VAL A 207 12.14 -18.70 5.10
N ALA A 208 12.91 -18.06 4.20
CA ALA A 208 12.75 -18.23 2.76
C ALA A 208 13.11 -19.64 2.28
N HIS A 209 12.57 -20.04 1.13
CA HIS A 209 12.90 -21.30 0.46
C HIS A 209 13.57 -21.02 -0.87
N GLY A 210 14.91 -20.95 -0.88
CA GLY A 210 15.68 -20.50 -2.03
C GLY A 210 15.36 -19.05 -2.37
N GLU A 211 14.86 -18.80 -3.57
CA GLU A 211 14.43 -17.47 -4.04
C GLU A 211 12.98 -17.13 -3.65
N ILE A 212 12.25 -18.07 -3.03
CA ILE A 212 10.85 -17.89 -2.66
C ILE A 212 10.77 -17.24 -1.28
N GLU A 213 10.24 -16.03 -1.23
CA GLU A 213 9.91 -15.37 0.04
C GLU A 213 8.63 -15.95 0.62
N LEU A 214 8.63 -16.24 1.93
CA LEU A 214 7.49 -16.81 2.63
C LEU A 214 7.02 -15.87 3.74
N PHE A 215 5.70 -15.80 3.90
CA PHE A 215 5.07 -14.95 4.90
C PHE A 215 3.90 -15.66 5.56
N GLN A 216 3.88 -15.72 6.89
CA GLN A 216 2.65 -15.99 7.62
C GLN A 216 1.74 -14.77 7.44
N ALA A 217 0.49 -14.99 7.05
CA ALA A 217 -0.38 -13.91 6.62
C ALA A 217 -1.84 -14.12 7.00
N PHE A 218 -2.54 -12.99 7.03
CA PHE A 218 -3.99 -12.91 7.10
C PHE A 218 -4.44 -12.19 5.83
N TRP A 219 -5.34 -12.78 5.07
CA TRP A 219 -5.85 -12.14 3.84
C TRP A 219 -7.34 -12.34 3.70
N VAL A 220 -7.94 -11.55 2.81
CA VAL A 220 -9.38 -11.51 2.60
C VAL A 220 -9.69 -11.77 1.15
N SER A 221 -10.70 -12.61 0.91
CA SER A 221 -11.31 -12.79 -0.39
C SER A 221 -12.77 -12.31 -0.34
N GLN A 222 -13.24 -11.65 -1.41
CA GLN A 222 -14.66 -11.38 -1.58
C GLN A 222 -15.31 -12.52 -2.37
N SER A 223 -16.43 -13.01 -1.85
CA SER A 223 -17.26 -14.03 -2.48
C SER A 223 -18.43 -13.38 -3.24
N ARG A 224 -19.59 -14.03 -3.32
CA ARG A 224 -20.77 -13.45 -4.00
C ARG A 224 -21.25 -12.19 -3.28
N GLY A 225 -21.45 -11.11 -4.04
CA GLY A 225 -21.95 -9.84 -3.52
C GLY A 225 -20.89 -9.12 -2.67
N PHE A 226 -21.28 -8.65 -1.48
CA PHE A 226 -20.41 -7.95 -0.54
C PHE A 226 -19.80 -8.85 0.55
N ARG A 227 -20.07 -10.16 0.52
CA ARG A 227 -19.61 -11.08 1.57
C ARG A 227 -18.10 -11.33 1.44
N VAL A 228 -17.38 -11.00 2.50
CA VAL A 228 -15.93 -11.26 2.64
C VAL A 228 -15.66 -12.51 3.47
N LYS A 229 -14.53 -13.17 3.21
CA LYS A 229 -14.00 -14.27 4.03
C LYS A 229 -12.55 -13.98 4.35
N VAL A 230 -12.22 -14.01 5.64
CA VAL A 230 -10.85 -13.90 6.14
C VAL A 230 -10.22 -15.29 6.18
N HIS A 231 -8.99 -15.37 5.73
CA HIS A 231 -8.17 -16.59 5.71
C HIS A 231 -6.87 -16.36 6.46
N ARG A 232 -6.27 -17.44 6.93
CA ARG A 232 -5.00 -17.46 7.65
C ARG A 232 -4.15 -18.57 7.06
N GLY A 233 -2.86 -18.31 6.86
CA GLY A 233 -1.94 -19.28 6.29
C GLY A 233 -0.67 -18.61 5.80
N VAL A 234 -0.13 -19.08 4.69
CA VAL A 234 1.15 -18.62 4.13
C VAL A 234 0.97 -18.03 2.73
N ILE A 235 1.62 -16.89 2.51
CA ILE A 235 1.82 -16.30 1.18
C ILE A 235 3.25 -16.60 0.74
N ALA A 236 3.39 -17.28 -0.39
CA ALA A 236 4.66 -17.49 -1.07
C ALA A 236 4.79 -16.51 -2.25
N CYS A 237 5.92 -15.83 -2.33
CA CYS A 237 6.21 -14.83 -3.36
C CYS A 237 7.47 -15.21 -4.15
N LEU A 238 7.40 -15.08 -5.48
CA LEU A 238 8.53 -15.25 -6.38
C LEU A 238 8.45 -14.18 -7.48
N GLY A 239 9.31 -13.16 -7.40
CA GLY A 239 9.22 -11.98 -8.26
C GLY A 239 7.89 -11.23 -8.04
N HIS A 240 7.11 -11.06 -9.11
CA HIS A 240 5.78 -10.42 -9.05
C HIS A 240 4.63 -11.39 -8.80
N GLU A 241 4.92 -12.69 -8.70
CA GLU A 241 3.92 -13.71 -8.51
C GLU A 241 3.76 -14.04 -7.02
N SER A 242 2.51 -14.21 -6.60
CA SER A 242 2.15 -14.64 -5.25
C SER A 242 1.21 -15.84 -5.28
N PHE A 243 1.32 -16.72 -4.29
CA PHE A 243 0.41 -17.84 -4.06
C PHE A 243 0.03 -17.93 -2.58
N HIS A 244 -1.23 -18.23 -2.28
CA HIS A 244 -1.77 -18.30 -0.92
C HIS A 244 -2.15 -19.74 -0.62
N ALA A 245 -1.78 -20.26 0.54
CA ALA A 245 -2.17 -21.59 1.01
C ALA A 245 -2.28 -21.62 2.53
N ASP A 246 -2.85 -22.68 3.09
CA ASP A 246 -2.98 -22.83 4.55
C ASP A 246 -1.61 -23.08 5.22
N ASP A 247 -0.66 -23.65 4.48
CA ASP A 247 0.69 -23.99 4.94
C ASP A 247 1.78 -23.65 3.92
N ALA A 248 3.04 -23.61 4.38
CA ALA A 248 4.18 -23.23 3.57
C ALA A 248 4.48 -24.21 2.43
N GLU A 249 4.28 -25.51 2.63
CA GLU A 249 4.59 -26.53 1.63
C GLU A 249 3.67 -26.38 0.41
N ASN A 250 2.38 -26.22 0.65
CA ASN A 250 1.38 -25.98 -0.38
C ASN A 250 1.57 -24.61 -1.05
N ALA A 251 2.01 -23.59 -0.29
CA ALA A 251 2.32 -22.28 -0.86
C ALA A 251 3.51 -22.35 -1.85
N ILE A 252 4.60 -23.04 -1.47
CA ILE A 252 5.77 -23.28 -2.31
C ILE A 252 5.39 -24.08 -3.57
N LYS A 253 4.68 -25.20 -3.40
CA LYS A 253 4.20 -26.02 -4.52
C LYS A 253 3.34 -25.20 -5.48
N GLY A 254 2.45 -24.37 -4.94
CA GLY A 254 1.57 -23.51 -5.72
C GLY A 254 2.32 -22.46 -6.55
N ILE A 255 3.28 -21.75 -5.96
CA ILE A 255 4.05 -20.74 -6.69
C ILE A 255 4.95 -21.35 -7.76
N MET A 256 5.58 -22.50 -7.49
CA MET A 256 6.39 -23.23 -8.47
C MET A 256 5.54 -23.72 -9.65
N LEU A 257 4.33 -24.23 -9.39
CA LEU A 257 3.39 -24.60 -10.45
C LEU A 257 2.95 -23.40 -11.28
N LYS A 258 2.74 -22.24 -10.64
CA LYS A 258 2.39 -21.00 -11.32
C LYS A 258 3.52 -20.54 -12.25
N GLN A 259 4.75 -20.55 -11.76
CA GLN A 259 5.95 -20.23 -12.57
C GLN A 259 6.09 -21.18 -13.76
N LYS A 260 5.95 -22.50 -13.54
CA LYS A 260 6.02 -23.51 -14.60
C LYS A 260 4.94 -23.27 -15.67
N ARG A 261 3.73 -22.89 -15.25
CA ARG A 261 2.62 -22.57 -16.17
C ARG A 261 2.86 -21.27 -16.94
N ALA A 262 3.44 -20.25 -16.30
CA ALA A 262 3.81 -18.99 -16.96
C ALA A 262 4.95 -19.17 -17.98
N ALA A 263 5.92 -20.04 -17.68
CA ALA A 263 7.01 -20.39 -18.59
C ALA A 263 6.58 -21.33 -19.72
N SER A 264 5.46 -22.04 -19.57
CA SER A 264 4.92 -22.89 -20.63
C SER A 264 4.17 -22.02 -21.64
N PRO A 265 4.38 -22.19 -22.96
CA PRO A 265 3.57 -21.48 -23.94
C PRO A 265 2.10 -21.80 -23.67
N ALA A 266 1.26 -20.76 -23.67
CA ALA A 266 -0.17 -20.91 -23.47
C ALA A 266 -0.65 -22.00 -24.42
N ARG A 267 -1.08 -23.15 -23.87
CA ARG A 267 -1.77 -24.15 -24.68
C ARG A 267 -3.03 -23.47 -25.14
N VAL A 268 -3.00 -22.88 -26.33
CA VAL A 268 -4.19 -22.49 -27.05
C VAL A 268 -5.02 -23.75 -27.08
N ARG A 269 -6.09 -23.79 -26.27
CA ARG A 269 -7.09 -24.83 -26.37
C ARG A 269 -7.72 -24.62 -27.73
N THR A 270 -7.10 -25.21 -28.76
CA THR A 270 -7.65 -25.21 -30.10
C THR A 270 -8.97 -25.93 -29.98
N ASP A 271 -10.04 -25.16 -30.12
CA ASP A 271 -11.39 -25.65 -30.03
C ASP A 271 -11.51 -26.87 -30.96
N ALA A 272 -12.10 -27.95 -30.45
CA ALA A 272 -12.25 -29.18 -31.22
C ALA A 272 -13.09 -28.96 -32.50
N TYR A 273 -13.84 -27.85 -32.58
CA TYR A 273 -14.54 -27.43 -33.79
C TYR A 273 -13.67 -26.62 -34.77
N SER A 274 -12.60 -25.99 -34.28
CA SER A 274 -11.69 -25.13 -35.08
C SER A 274 -10.53 -25.88 -35.74
N ILE A 275 -10.30 -27.15 -35.38
CA ILE A 275 -9.23 -27.97 -35.96
C ILE A 275 -9.67 -28.65 -37.26
N SER A 276 -8.72 -28.90 -38.18
CA SER A 276 -8.99 -29.65 -39.43
C SER A 276 -9.52 -31.06 -39.15
N VAL A 277 -10.15 -31.68 -40.16
CA VAL A 277 -10.66 -33.06 -40.05
C VAL A 277 -9.54 -34.03 -39.67
N ASP A 278 -8.37 -33.93 -40.31
CA ASP A 278 -7.23 -34.80 -39.99
C ASP A 278 -6.67 -34.58 -38.59
N ALA A 279 -6.56 -33.31 -38.16
CA ALA A 279 -6.12 -33.00 -36.81
C ALA A 279 -7.13 -33.49 -35.75
N PHE A 280 -8.42 -33.44 -36.06
CA PHE A 280 -9.47 -34.00 -35.21
C PHE A 280 -9.35 -35.51 -35.09
N VAL A 281 -9.24 -36.21 -36.22
CA VAL A 281 -9.10 -37.68 -36.25
C VAL A 281 -7.84 -38.11 -35.51
N GLN A 282 -6.69 -37.49 -35.78
CA GLN A 282 -5.43 -37.80 -35.10
C GLN A 282 -5.52 -37.56 -33.59
N ARG A 283 -6.20 -36.50 -33.15
CA ARG A 283 -6.38 -36.17 -31.72
C ARG A 283 -7.20 -37.22 -30.98
N TYR A 284 -8.14 -37.89 -31.64
CA TYR A 284 -9.04 -38.87 -31.02
C TYR A 284 -8.76 -40.33 -31.39
N ALA A 285 -7.76 -40.61 -32.24
CA ALA A 285 -7.38 -41.96 -32.66
C ALA A 285 -7.04 -42.91 -31.49
N ALA A 286 -6.46 -42.38 -30.40
CA ALA A 286 -6.15 -43.17 -29.20
C ALA A 286 -7.40 -43.74 -28.47
N PHE A 287 -8.60 -43.26 -28.82
CA PHE A 287 -9.87 -43.76 -28.29
C PHE A 287 -10.57 -44.70 -29.28
N GLY A 288 -9.85 -45.28 -30.25
CA GLY A 288 -10.43 -46.06 -31.35
C GLY A 288 -11.35 -47.20 -30.91
N GLU A 289 -11.03 -47.86 -29.80
CA GLU A 289 -11.80 -48.99 -29.22
C GLU A 289 -13.04 -48.55 -28.42
N VAL A 290 -13.31 -47.24 -28.30
CA VAL A 290 -14.50 -46.77 -27.58
C VAL A 290 -15.75 -47.07 -28.42
N GLU A 291 -16.67 -47.84 -27.85
CA GLU A 291 -17.98 -48.08 -28.45
C GLU A 291 -18.81 -46.79 -28.52
N VAL A 292 -19.41 -46.54 -29.70
CA VAL A 292 -20.30 -45.42 -30.01
C VAL A 292 -21.67 -45.98 -30.38
N TRP A 293 -22.70 -45.49 -29.69
CA TRP A 293 -24.09 -45.87 -29.94
C TRP A 293 -24.81 -44.80 -30.77
N ALA A 294 -25.88 -45.18 -31.46
CA ALA A 294 -26.76 -44.22 -32.12
C ALA A 294 -27.32 -43.18 -31.13
N ASP A 295 -27.53 -43.58 -29.87
CA ASP A 295 -27.97 -42.68 -28.80
C ASP A 295 -26.95 -41.59 -28.47
N ASP A 296 -25.64 -41.82 -28.63
CA ASP A 296 -24.64 -40.76 -28.44
C ASP A 296 -24.89 -39.61 -29.44
N ALA A 297 -25.38 -39.90 -30.65
CA ALA A 297 -25.74 -38.91 -31.65
C ALA A 297 -27.07 -38.20 -31.31
N ARG A 298 -28.05 -38.93 -30.79
CA ARG A 298 -29.34 -38.36 -30.36
C ARG A 298 -29.16 -37.42 -29.16
N GLU A 299 -28.33 -37.80 -28.20
CA GLU A 299 -28.04 -36.98 -27.01
C GLU A 299 -27.32 -35.67 -27.32
N VAL A 300 -26.58 -35.60 -28.43
CA VAL A 300 -25.98 -34.34 -28.91
C VAL A 300 -26.89 -33.55 -29.85
N GLY A 301 -28.14 -34.00 -30.03
CA GLY A 301 -29.18 -33.32 -30.78
C GLY A 301 -29.17 -33.60 -32.29
N ALA A 302 -28.52 -34.67 -32.75
CA ALA A 302 -28.64 -35.08 -34.16
C ALA A 302 -30.05 -35.61 -34.43
N CYS A 303 -30.64 -35.21 -35.56
CA CYS A 303 -31.96 -35.71 -35.94
C CYS A 303 -31.88 -37.13 -36.53
N GLU A 304 -32.95 -37.92 -36.37
CA GLU A 304 -32.98 -39.33 -36.78
C GLU A 304 -32.69 -39.53 -38.28
N TYR A 305 -33.23 -38.65 -39.13
CA TYR A 305 -32.93 -38.67 -40.56
C TYR A 305 -31.44 -38.41 -40.85
N GLY A 306 -30.82 -37.46 -40.14
CA GLY A 306 -29.42 -37.13 -40.30
C GLY A 306 -28.49 -38.27 -39.89
N ILE A 307 -28.82 -38.96 -38.80
CA ILE A 307 -28.10 -40.17 -38.35
C ILE A 307 -28.16 -41.24 -39.44
N LYS A 308 -29.37 -41.58 -39.91
CA LYS A 308 -29.58 -42.59 -40.98
C LYS A 308 -28.86 -42.25 -42.28
N SER A 309 -29.02 -41.02 -42.74
CA SER A 309 -28.40 -40.55 -43.99
C SER A 309 -26.87 -40.58 -43.92
N TRP A 310 -26.29 -40.20 -42.78
CA TRP A 310 -24.85 -40.22 -42.61
C TRP A 310 -24.31 -41.66 -42.53
N CYS A 311 -24.89 -42.51 -41.68
CA CYS A 311 -24.49 -43.92 -41.53
C CYS A 311 -24.57 -44.68 -42.86
N GLN A 312 -25.65 -44.50 -43.63
CA GLN A 312 -25.78 -45.09 -44.97
C GLN A 312 -24.66 -44.63 -45.92
N ALA A 313 -24.29 -43.35 -45.87
CA ALA A 313 -23.27 -42.80 -46.76
C ALA A 313 -21.84 -43.25 -46.44
N VAL A 314 -21.56 -43.67 -45.20
CA VAL A 314 -20.24 -44.17 -44.78
C VAL A 314 -20.24 -45.70 -44.58
N ALA A 315 -21.30 -46.38 -45.00
CA ALA A 315 -21.49 -47.82 -44.83
C ALA A 315 -21.30 -48.30 -43.38
N ILE A 316 -22.00 -47.63 -42.46
CA ILE A 316 -22.19 -48.08 -41.07
C ILE A 316 -23.62 -48.59 -40.95
N ASP A 317 -23.79 -49.83 -40.53
CA ASP A 317 -25.10 -50.42 -40.30
C ASP A 317 -25.66 -49.94 -38.95
N LEU A 318 -26.83 -49.30 -39.00
CA LEU A 318 -27.55 -48.86 -37.80
C LEU A 318 -28.31 -49.99 -37.10
N SER A 319 -28.39 -51.17 -37.72
CA SER A 319 -28.96 -52.36 -37.09
C SER A 319 -28.03 -52.94 -36.02
N GLU A 320 -26.72 -52.66 -36.12
CA GLU A 320 -25.74 -52.97 -35.08
C GLU A 320 -25.99 -52.11 -33.84
N LEU A 321 -25.90 -52.72 -32.65
CA LEU A 321 -26.14 -52.01 -31.38
C LEU A 321 -25.13 -50.87 -31.17
N SER A 322 -23.88 -51.06 -31.58
CA SER A 322 -22.80 -50.08 -31.46
C SER A 322 -21.77 -50.25 -32.57
N THR A 323 -20.93 -49.22 -32.74
CA THR A 323 -19.79 -49.27 -33.64
C THR A 323 -18.58 -48.63 -32.96
N SER A 324 -17.36 -49.01 -33.39
CA SER A 324 -16.14 -48.47 -32.81
C SER A 324 -15.92 -47.00 -33.19
N LEU A 325 -15.29 -46.24 -32.28
CA LEU A 325 -14.91 -44.86 -32.57
C LEU A 325 -13.94 -44.78 -33.74
N SER A 326 -13.04 -45.76 -33.92
CA SER A 326 -12.15 -45.83 -35.08
C SER A 326 -12.95 -45.85 -36.39
N ARG A 327 -14.02 -46.65 -36.47
CA ARG A 327 -14.91 -46.71 -37.63
C ARG A 327 -15.67 -45.40 -37.85
N ILE A 328 -16.12 -44.74 -36.78
CA ILE A 328 -16.73 -43.40 -36.86
C ILE A 328 -15.74 -42.36 -37.38
N LEU A 329 -14.48 -42.41 -36.93
CA LEU A 329 -13.43 -41.48 -37.38
C LEU A 329 -13.06 -41.69 -38.85
N GLU A 330 -13.06 -42.93 -39.35
CA GLU A 330 -12.93 -43.23 -40.78
C GLU A 330 -14.09 -42.64 -41.59
N GLY A 331 -15.33 -42.90 -41.16
CA GLY A 331 -16.51 -42.30 -41.78
C GLY A 331 -16.48 -40.77 -41.75
N PHE A 332 -15.99 -40.19 -40.65
CA PHE A 332 -15.87 -38.74 -40.49
C PHE A 332 -14.86 -38.11 -41.45
N ARG A 333 -13.78 -38.83 -41.82
CA ARG A 333 -12.85 -38.39 -42.88
C ARG A 333 -13.55 -38.30 -44.23
N ILE A 334 -14.42 -39.26 -44.54
CA ILE A 334 -15.14 -39.33 -45.82
C ILE A 334 -16.23 -38.26 -45.88
N ARG A 335 -17.02 -38.11 -44.81
CA ARG A 335 -18.15 -37.19 -44.74
C ARG A 335 -18.14 -36.38 -43.44
N PRO A 336 -17.41 -35.27 -43.39
CA PRO A 336 -17.27 -34.49 -42.18
C PRO A 336 -18.54 -33.69 -41.88
N LEU A 337 -19.26 -34.07 -40.82
CA LEU A 337 -20.41 -33.33 -40.27
C LEU A 337 -20.15 -32.86 -38.84
N ILE A 338 -20.73 -31.71 -38.47
CA ILE A 338 -20.54 -31.13 -37.13
C ILE A 338 -21.15 -32.00 -36.03
N GLU A 339 -22.26 -32.67 -36.35
CA GLU A 339 -22.95 -33.63 -35.49
C GLU A 339 -22.04 -34.81 -35.16
N VAL A 340 -21.29 -35.34 -36.13
CA VAL A 340 -20.34 -36.44 -35.92
C VAL A 340 -19.20 -36.01 -34.99
N ARG A 341 -18.68 -34.78 -35.14
CA ARG A 341 -17.71 -34.23 -34.17
C ARG A 341 -18.30 -34.21 -32.76
N ARG A 342 -19.55 -33.77 -32.61
CA ARG A 342 -20.23 -33.75 -31.30
C ARG A 342 -20.39 -35.14 -30.72
N THR A 343 -20.79 -36.11 -31.54
CA THR A 343 -20.93 -37.52 -31.14
C THR A 343 -19.59 -38.10 -30.66
N VAL A 344 -18.51 -37.89 -31.40
CA VAL A 344 -17.15 -38.32 -30.99
C VAL A 344 -16.75 -37.70 -29.66
N LEU A 345 -16.95 -36.39 -29.49
CA LEU A 345 -16.65 -35.68 -28.24
C LEU A 345 -17.49 -36.20 -27.07
N HIS A 346 -18.76 -36.53 -27.34
CA HIS A 346 -19.68 -37.09 -26.35
C HIS A 346 -19.21 -38.47 -25.91
N ALA A 347 -18.98 -39.39 -26.84
CA ALA A 347 -18.54 -40.76 -26.56
C ALA A 347 -17.22 -40.79 -25.77
N VAL A 348 -16.23 -39.98 -26.16
CA VAL A 348 -14.95 -39.86 -25.43
C VAL A 348 -15.15 -39.29 -24.02
N ARG A 349 -16.06 -38.31 -23.86
CA ARG A 349 -16.39 -37.76 -22.54
C ARG A 349 -17.08 -38.79 -21.65
N ARG A 350 -17.99 -39.59 -22.21
CA ARG A 350 -18.68 -40.69 -21.52
C ARG A 350 -17.69 -41.76 -21.05
N HIS A 351 -16.81 -42.22 -21.94
CA HIS A 351 -15.76 -43.19 -21.60
C HIS A 351 -14.79 -42.69 -20.51
N ARG A 352 -14.38 -41.41 -20.56
CA ARG A 352 -13.55 -40.84 -19.50
C ARG A 352 -14.26 -40.73 -18.16
N LYS A 353 -15.60 -40.63 -18.14
CA LYS A 353 -16.37 -40.65 -16.89
C LYS A 353 -16.45 -42.06 -16.31
N SER A 354 -16.65 -43.09 -17.14
CA SER A 354 -16.69 -44.49 -16.66
C SER A 354 -15.34 -44.89 -16.07
N LEU A 355 -14.22 -44.59 -16.75
CA LEU A 355 -12.88 -44.88 -16.21
C LEU A 355 -12.62 -44.24 -14.83
N LYS A 356 -13.17 -43.05 -14.58
CA LYS A 356 -13.05 -42.36 -13.28
C LYS A 356 -13.93 -42.95 -12.20
N LEU A 357 -15.04 -43.59 -12.57
CA LEU A 357 -15.92 -44.30 -11.64
C LEU A 357 -15.31 -45.65 -11.25
N ASP A 358 -14.55 -46.28 -12.16
CA ASP A 358 -13.87 -47.56 -11.88
C ASP A 358 -12.57 -47.40 -11.07
N THR A 359 -12.07 -46.16 -10.88
CA THR A 359 -10.88 -45.86 -10.05
C THR A 359 -11.22 -45.36 -8.65
N LEU A 360 -12.51 -45.26 -8.31
CA LEU A 360 -13.04 -44.93 -6.97
C LEU A 360 -13.63 -46.18 -6.36
#